data_AF-A0A946PW47-F1
#
_entry.id   AF-A0A946PW47-F1
#
_cell.length_a   1.000
_cell.length_b   1.000
_cell.length_c   1.000
_cell.angle_alpha   90.00
_cell.angle_beta   90.00
_cell.angle_gamma   90.00
#
_symmetry.space_group_name_H-M   'P 1'
#
loop_
_entity.id
_entity.type
_entity.pdbx_description
1 polymer ?
#
loop_
_entity_poly.entity_id
_entity_poly.type
_entity_poly.pdbx_seq_one_letter_code
_entity_poly.pdbx_strand_id
1 'polypeptide(L)'
;MKKIRRIYVYLVAFISMEVLLWGLIGLARSIFSDTVGGGVDALAQALALVLVGALVFGFHWWLAQRSITDNAEEHASAIRAFFLYAAAFALLIPVVQNGLAVLNRLFLDLFEIPVSRAFLGQSQALSDNLIAAIMNAILAAYFINILRSDWAEVLEKSSLTLMRRMYRYLWVFYALVMSIIGVHEILRYLFGLITKNATYLNSYASFANGLAITLVSVPLWAWAWKTVQDSLSEEAERASLFRLGVLYFLSLAGVIFVLSASGVIINSLLQMLLGEIESFKELMQEIAEPLAVAIPLGAVWAYYGGWLKRDIAAIPDAPRRASLHRLYYYILSLIGLSAAFIGIASLLYFFIDSAFSTTAWIGNLNNRLAGALATLFVGLPLWLYVWRPMQSEALALDEAGDHARRSGIRKIYLYIALFAGVVGGMVAAVQLASLLFKALLGASPSSFTNNLLNALQMFILFGGLLTYHWKSLQWDGERQSEILEDKLAEFSVVFFAKDGETLSPQLASAIEKESQGINLIVQPLDEALSAETRENVHAVILPEDVALDPPEKLGMWLRQFNGSKLILTSDASDAQGWLWMQTLSDTAKALRQLAEGEAVSVSSKSPGWMIAVYILAGLMGLQILFFLIVMTVDSLGL
;
A
#
# COMPACT_ATOMS: atom_id res chain seq x y z
N MET A 1 -22.72 -8.45 -23.98
CA MET A 1 -22.50 -9.88 -23.64
C MET A 1 -22.62 -10.12 -22.13
N LYS A 2 -22.99 -11.33 -21.65
CA LYS A 2 -22.91 -11.66 -20.21
C LYS A 2 -21.44 -11.56 -19.71
N LYS A 3 -21.22 -11.04 -18.49
CA LYS A 3 -19.87 -10.73 -17.95
C LYS A 3 -18.87 -11.89 -18.08
N ILE A 4 -19.26 -13.12 -17.74
CA ILE A 4 -18.38 -14.30 -17.80
C ILE A 4 -17.94 -14.60 -19.24
N ARG A 5 -18.86 -14.55 -20.20
CA ARG A 5 -18.54 -14.76 -21.63
C ARG A 5 -17.58 -13.69 -22.14
N ARG A 6 -17.74 -12.43 -21.69
CA ARG A 6 -16.84 -11.33 -22.05
C ARG A 6 -15.42 -11.59 -21.55
N ILE A 7 -15.27 -11.99 -20.29
CA ILE A 7 -13.96 -12.35 -19.71
C ILE A 7 -13.31 -13.49 -20.50
N TYR A 8 -14.05 -14.56 -20.78
CA TYR A 8 -13.55 -15.69 -21.57
C TYR A 8 -13.03 -15.24 -22.95
N VAL A 9 -13.82 -14.47 -23.70
CA VAL A 9 -13.45 -14.06 -25.07
C VAL A 9 -12.18 -13.21 -25.06
N TYR A 10 -12.09 -12.19 -24.19
CA TYR A 10 -10.90 -11.34 -24.13
C TYR A 10 -9.67 -12.07 -23.58
N LEU A 11 -9.83 -13.00 -22.62
CA LEU A 11 -8.73 -13.79 -22.10
C LEU A 11 -8.17 -14.74 -23.16
N VAL A 12 -9.03 -15.47 -23.88
CA VAL A 12 -8.58 -16.37 -24.95
C VAL A 12 -7.98 -15.56 -26.10
N ALA A 13 -8.56 -14.41 -26.45
CA ALA A 13 -7.97 -13.51 -27.43
C ALA A 13 -6.57 -13.03 -26.99
N PHE A 14 -6.37 -12.68 -25.73
CA PHE A 14 -5.07 -12.26 -25.21
C PHE A 14 -4.02 -13.38 -25.33
N ILE A 15 -4.35 -14.58 -24.84
CA ILE A 15 -3.42 -15.73 -24.85
C ILE A 15 -3.09 -16.15 -26.28
N SER A 16 -4.10 -16.27 -27.15
CA SER A 16 -3.89 -16.66 -28.55
C SER A 16 -3.17 -15.59 -29.38
N MET A 17 -3.32 -14.31 -29.03
CA MET A 17 -2.55 -13.20 -29.59
C MET A 17 -1.07 -13.32 -29.27
N GLU A 18 -0.71 -13.61 -28.01
CA GLU A 18 0.68 -13.88 -27.62
C GLU A 18 1.23 -15.10 -28.37
N VAL A 19 0.50 -16.22 -28.41
CA VAL A 19 0.90 -17.42 -29.17
C VAL A 19 1.18 -17.11 -30.65
N LEU A 20 0.29 -16.36 -31.29
CA LEU A 20 0.47 -15.90 -32.67
C LEU A 20 1.72 -15.03 -32.81
N LEU A 21 1.91 -14.06 -31.92
CA LEU A 21 3.06 -13.14 -31.94
C LEU A 21 4.38 -13.88 -31.79
N TRP A 22 4.49 -14.81 -30.84
CA TRP A 22 5.67 -15.65 -30.67
C TRP A 22 5.95 -16.50 -31.90
N GLY A 23 4.91 -17.05 -32.53
CA GLY A 23 5.03 -17.75 -33.81
C GLY A 23 5.57 -16.85 -34.93
N LEU A 24 5.05 -15.62 -35.05
CA LEU A 24 5.50 -14.65 -36.05
C LEU A 24 6.94 -14.18 -35.81
N ILE A 25 7.33 -13.96 -34.55
CA ILE A 25 8.71 -13.62 -34.18
C ILE A 25 9.64 -14.79 -34.52
N GLY A 26 9.28 -16.01 -34.15
CA GLY A 26 10.07 -17.21 -34.46
C GLY A 26 10.23 -17.43 -35.96
N LEU A 27 9.15 -17.27 -36.73
CA LEU A 27 9.17 -17.36 -38.18
C LEU A 27 10.08 -16.29 -38.79
N ALA A 28 9.98 -15.04 -38.34
CA ALA A 28 10.83 -13.97 -38.81
C ALA A 28 12.31 -14.21 -38.46
N ARG A 29 12.62 -14.66 -37.23
CA ARG A 29 14.00 -15.01 -36.82
C ARG A 29 14.59 -16.13 -37.68
N SER A 30 13.79 -17.12 -38.09
CA SER A 30 14.24 -18.22 -38.94
C SER A 30 14.74 -17.78 -40.33
N ILE A 31 14.27 -16.64 -40.84
CA ILE A 31 14.70 -16.07 -42.13
C ILE A 31 16.10 -15.44 -42.03
N PHE A 32 16.46 -14.89 -40.86
CA PHE A 32 17.69 -14.11 -40.66
C PHE A 32 18.78 -14.83 -39.84
N SER A 33 18.59 -16.11 -39.54
CA SER A 33 19.58 -16.91 -38.81
C SER A 33 20.69 -17.40 -39.75
N ASP A 34 21.96 -17.01 -39.47
CA ASP A 34 23.15 -17.52 -40.17
C ASP A 34 23.49 -18.97 -39.80
N THR A 35 22.84 -19.51 -38.76
CA THR A 35 22.88 -20.93 -38.45
C THR A 35 21.70 -21.63 -39.13
N VAL A 36 22.00 -22.59 -40.01
CA VAL A 36 21.04 -23.58 -40.56
C VAL A 36 20.56 -24.56 -39.45
N GLY A 37 20.60 -24.14 -38.19
CA GLY A 37 20.58 -24.99 -36.98
C GLY A 37 19.36 -24.82 -36.08
N GLY A 38 18.40 -23.93 -36.39
CA GLY A 38 17.07 -23.99 -35.75
C GLY A 38 16.30 -25.28 -36.13
N GLY A 39 16.75 -25.96 -37.18
CA GLY A 39 16.16 -27.21 -37.67
C GLY A 39 14.76 -27.01 -38.26
N VAL A 40 14.28 -28.04 -38.94
CA VAL A 40 12.89 -28.15 -39.39
C VAL A 40 11.93 -27.98 -38.21
N ASP A 41 12.36 -28.35 -37.00
CA ASP A 41 11.55 -28.29 -35.77
C ASP A 41 11.20 -26.87 -35.33
N ALA A 42 12.16 -25.92 -35.29
CA ALA A 42 11.85 -24.55 -34.90
C ALA A 42 10.94 -23.85 -35.92
N LEU A 43 11.17 -24.10 -37.21
CA LEU A 43 10.30 -23.59 -38.27
C LEU A 43 8.90 -24.21 -38.18
N ALA A 44 8.80 -25.54 -38.00
CA ALA A 44 7.52 -26.23 -37.83
C ALA A 44 6.77 -25.74 -36.58
N GLN A 45 7.48 -25.52 -35.48
CA GLN A 45 6.90 -24.95 -34.26
C GLN A 45 6.39 -23.52 -34.50
N ALA A 46 7.19 -22.65 -35.13
CA ALA A 46 6.77 -21.29 -35.46
C ALA A 46 5.53 -21.29 -36.37
N LEU A 47 5.52 -22.11 -37.43
CA LEU A 47 4.37 -22.26 -38.33
C LEU A 47 3.14 -22.81 -37.60
N ALA A 48 3.31 -23.78 -36.71
CA ALA A 48 2.22 -24.33 -35.90
C ALA A 48 1.63 -23.28 -34.95
N LEU A 49 2.47 -22.50 -34.28
CA LEU A 49 2.04 -21.39 -33.41
C LEU A 49 1.30 -20.32 -34.23
N VAL A 50 1.78 -19.97 -35.42
CA VAL A 50 1.09 -19.03 -36.32
C VAL A 50 -0.26 -19.59 -36.77
N LEU A 51 -0.32 -20.84 -37.23
CA LEU A 51 -1.55 -21.45 -37.72
C LEU A 51 -2.62 -21.52 -36.63
N VAL A 52 -2.28 -22.10 -35.47
CA VAL A 52 -3.23 -22.26 -34.36
C VAL A 52 -3.54 -20.89 -33.73
N GLY A 53 -2.52 -20.07 -33.50
CA GLY A 53 -2.66 -18.73 -32.94
C GLY A 53 -3.57 -17.84 -33.79
N ALA A 54 -3.35 -17.80 -35.11
CA ALA A 54 -4.16 -16.99 -36.03
C ALA A 54 -5.62 -17.44 -36.08
N LEU A 55 -5.89 -18.75 -36.10
CA LEU A 55 -7.25 -19.27 -36.11
C LEU A 55 -7.99 -18.93 -34.82
N VAL A 56 -7.37 -19.20 -33.68
CA VAL A 56 -8.00 -18.97 -32.37
C VAL A 56 -8.13 -17.47 -32.08
N PHE A 57 -7.07 -16.70 -32.30
CA PHE A 57 -7.09 -15.24 -32.12
C PHE A 57 -8.07 -14.59 -33.07
N GLY A 58 -8.01 -14.90 -34.37
CA GLY A 58 -8.89 -14.34 -35.38
C GLY A 58 -10.36 -14.56 -35.04
N PHE A 59 -10.74 -15.78 -34.63
CA PHE A 59 -12.11 -16.09 -34.23
C PHE A 59 -12.56 -15.32 -32.97
N HIS A 60 -11.77 -15.37 -31.88
CA HIS A 60 -12.15 -14.73 -30.62
C HIS A 60 -12.11 -13.20 -30.71
N TRP A 61 -11.15 -12.66 -31.46
CA TRP A 61 -11.05 -11.23 -31.70
C TRP A 61 -12.18 -10.74 -32.59
N TRP A 62 -12.55 -11.49 -33.64
CA TRP A 62 -13.75 -11.19 -34.43
C TRP A 62 -15.02 -11.20 -33.58
N LEU A 63 -15.19 -12.19 -32.69
CA LEU A 63 -16.32 -12.22 -31.74
C LEU A 63 -16.33 -10.99 -30.82
N ALA A 64 -15.15 -10.58 -30.32
CA ALA A 64 -15.02 -9.39 -29.50
C ALA A 64 -15.40 -8.12 -30.28
N GLN A 65 -14.94 -7.97 -31.52
CA GLN A 65 -15.25 -6.81 -32.36
C GLN A 65 -16.73 -6.78 -32.78
N ARG A 66 -17.30 -7.93 -33.16
CA ARG A 66 -18.73 -8.02 -33.50
C ARG A 66 -19.64 -7.64 -32.34
N SER A 67 -19.25 -7.99 -31.11
CA SER A 67 -20.03 -7.68 -29.92
C SER A 67 -20.20 -6.17 -29.65
N ILE A 68 -19.36 -5.35 -30.27
CA ILE A 68 -19.43 -3.90 -30.24
C ILE A 68 -20.60 -3.42 -31.12
N THR A 69 -20.66 -3.90 -32.36
CA THR A 69 -21.74 -3.55 -33.31
C THR A 69 -23.10 -3.94 -32.74
N ASP A 70 -23.16 -5.06 -32.02
CA ASP A 70 -24.39 -5.58 -31.43
C ASP A 70 -24.76 -4.89 -30.11
N ASN A 71 -23.84 -4.20 -29.43
CA ASN A 71 -24.08 -3.55 -28.14
C ASN A 71 -23.12 -2.38 -27.87
N ALA A 72 -23.63 -1.14 -27.91
CA ALA A 72 -22.88 0.08 -27.66
C ALA A 72 -22.23 0.17 -26.26
N GLU A 73 -22.77 -0.52 -25.25
CA GLU A 73 -22.17 -0.58 -23.90
C GLU A 73 -20.84 -1.34 -23.87
N GLU A 74 -20.52 -2.11 -24.91
CA GLU A 74 -19.26 -2.86 -24.98
C GLU A 74 -18.04 -1.93 -25.00
N HIS A 75 -18.14 -0.76 -25.66
CA HIS A 75 -17.06 0.24 -25.66
C HIS A 75 -16.76 0.79 -24.26
N ALA A 76 -17.80 0.96 -23.43
CA ALA A 76 -17.66 1.44 -22.06
C ALA A 76 -17.21 0.34 -21.07
N SER A 77 -17.02 -0.91 -21.54
CA SER A 77 -16.76 -2.03 -20.64
C SER A 77 -15.36 -1.96 -20.00
N ALA A 78 -15.32 -2.06 -18.67
CA ALA A 78 -14.10 -2.25 -17.90
C ALA A 78 -13.24 -3.45 -18.35
N ILE A 79 -13.86 -4.56 -18.79
CA ILE A 79 -13.13 -5.75 -19.24
C ILE A 79 -12.40 -5.49 -20.56
N ARG A 80 -13.05 -4.79 -21.49
CA ARG A 80 -12.43 -4.38 -22.76
C ARG A 80 -11.30 -3.39 -22.53
N ALA A 81 -11.56 -2.36 -21.72
CA ALA A 81 -10.55 -1.38 -21.33
C ALA A 81 -9.33 -2.07 -20.69
N PHE A 82 -9.56 -3.00 -19.75
CA PHE A 82 -8.51 -3.80 -19.14
C PHE A 82 -7.70 -4.58 -20.19
N PHE A 83 -8.38 -5.33 -21.07
CA PHE A 83 -7.73 -6.07 -22.14
C PHE A 83 -6.85 -5.17 -23.03
N LEU A 84 -7.36 -4.03 -23.49
CA LEU A 84 -6.64 -3.14 -24.39
C LEU A 84 -5.40 -2.52 -23.74
N TYR A 85 -5.52 -2.04 -22.50
CA TYR A 85 -4.37 -1.51 -21.77
C TYR A 85 -3.36 -2.62 -21.38
N ALA A 86 -3.85 -3.81 -21.03
CA ALA A 86 -2.99 -4.97 -20.74
C ALA A 86 -2.23 -5.42 -21.99
N ALA A 87 -2.89 -5.54 -23.16
CA ALA A 87 -2.25 -5.84 -24.44
C ALA A 87 -1.23 -4.76 -24.81
N ALA A 88 -1.58 -3.48 -24.70
CA ALA A 88 -0.63 -2.40 -24.97
C ALA A 88 0.61 -2.47 -24.05
N PHE A 89 0.44 -2.78 -22.77
CA PHE A 89 1.55 -2.91 -21.83
C PHE A 89 2.41 -4.16 -22.12
N ALA A 90 1.77 -5.32 -22.31
CA ALA A 90 2.43 -6.60 -22.60
C ALA A 90 3.24 -6.56 -23.89
N LEU A 91 2.77 -5.82 -24.91
CA LEU A 91 3.48 -5.67 -26.18
C LEU A 91 4.60 -4.61 -26.11
N LEU A 92 4.40 -3.52 -25.38
CA LEU A 92 5.42 -2.45 -25.32
C LEU A 92 6.58 -2.75 -24.36
N ILE A 93 6.40 -3.59 -23.33
CA ILE A 93 7.53 -4.02 -22.47
C ILE A 93 8.63 -4.70 -23.29
N PRO A 94 8.35 -5.73 -24.12
CA PRO A 94 9.33 -6.32 -25.01
C PRO A 94 10.00 -5.30 -25.94
N VAL A 95 9.28 -4.29 -26.44
CA VAL A 95 9.90 -3.23 -27.26
C VAL A 95 11.02 -2.53 -26.47
N VAL A 96 10.75 -2.16 -25.22
CA VAL A 96 11.74 -1.51 -24.36
C VAL A 96 12.88 -2.47 -24.01
N GLN A 97 12.58 -3.73 -23.66
CA GLN A 97 13.59 -4.73 -23.30
C GLN A 97 14.53 -5.09 -24.47
N ASN A 98 13.99 -5.25 -25.67
CA ASN A 98 14.80 -5.51 -26.85
C ASN A 98 15.63 -4.26 -27.22
N GLY A 99 15.08 -3.05 -27.07
CA GLY A 99 15.85 -1.82 -27.23
C GLY A 99 17.00 -1.70 -26.21
N LEU A 100 16.75 -2.08 -24.96
CA LEU A 100 17.76 -2.19 -23.91
C LEU A 100 18.83 -3.22 -24.27
N ALA A 101 18.45 -4.41 -24.74
CA ALA A 101 19.40 -5.45 -25.15
C ALA A 101 20.30 -5.00 -26.30
N VAL A 102 19.76 -4.25 -27.28
CA VAL A 102 20.57 -3.65 -28.35
C VAL A 102 21.59 -2.66 -27.79
N LEU A 103 21.18 -1.76 -26.90
CA LEU A 103 22.09 -0.80 -26.27
C LEU A 103 23.12 -1.49 -25.37
N ASN A 104 22.72 -2.54 -24.67
CA ASN A 104 23.61 -3.29 -23.80
C ASN A 104 24.72 -3.98 -24.58
N ARG A 105 24.37 -4.61 -25.71
CA ARG A 105 25.36 -5.16 -26.65
C ARG A 105 26.33 -4.07 -27.13
N LEU A 106 25.82 -2.91 -27.52
CA LEU A 106 26.66 -1.79 -27.97
C LEU A 106 27.66 -1.33 -26.90
N PHE A 107 27.24 -1.23 -25.63
CA PHE A 107 28.15 -0.87 -24.54
C PHE A 107 29.17 -1.97 -24.24
N LEU A 108 28.76 -3.24 -24.23
CA LEU A 108 29.69 -4.35 -24.01
C LEU A 108 30.75 -4.43 -25.12
N ASP A 109 30.33 -4.30 -26.38
CA ASP A 109 31.24 -4.25 -27.53
C ASP A 109 32.21 -3.06 -27.42
N LEU A 110 31.72 -1.88 -27.00
CA LEU A 110 32.53 -0.68 -26.78
C LEU A 110 33.60 -0.88 -25.68
N PHE A 111 33.30 -1.68 -24.66
CA PHE A 111 34.23 -1.99 -23.57
C PHE A 111 35.02 -3.29 -23.78
N GLU A 112 34.94 -3.90 -24.96
CA GLU A 112 35.57 -5.20 -25.30
C GLU A 112 35.17 -6.34 -24.34
N ILE A 113 33.92 -6.32 -23.87
CA ILE A 113 33.35 -7.32 -22.95
C ILE A 113 32.54 -8.34 -23.76
N PRO A 114 32.66 -9.66 -23.48
CA PRO A 114 31.84 -10.65 -24.15
C PRO A 114 30.34 -10.40 -23.95
N VAL A 115 29.57 -10.44 -25.06
CA VAL A 115 28.11 -10.26 -25.07
C VAL A 115 27.38 -11.26 -24.16
N SER A 116 27.99 -12.41 -23.85
CA SER A 116 27.48 -13.37 -22.86
C SER A 116 27.39 -12.82 -21.43
N ARG A 117 27.93 -11.63 -21.16
CA ARG A 117 27.81 -10.90 -19.88
C ARG A 117 26.71 -9.84 -19.88
N ALA A 118 25.93 -9.76 -20.95
CA ALA A 118 24.81 -8.84 -21.04
C ALA A 118 23.71 -9.21 -20.04
N PHE A 119 23.29 -8.25 -19.23
CA PHE A 119 22.13 -8.37 -18.36
C PHE A 119 20.84 -8.69 -19.13
N LEU A 120 20.69 -8.14 -20.35
CA LEU A 120 19.58 -8.43 -21.26
C LEU A 120 20.10 -8.84 -22.63
N GLY A 121 19.53 -9.91 -23.20
CA GLY A 121 19.79 -10.35 -24.56
C GLY A 121 21.13 -11.07 -24.80
N GLN A 122 21.77 -11.60 -23.74
CA GLN A 122 23.06 -12.29 -23.80
C GLN A 122 23.16 -13.44 -24.81
N SER A 123 22.03 -14.13 -25.07
CA SER A 123 21.93 -15.30 -25.95
C SER A 123 21.29 -14.98 -27.31
N GLN A 124 21.00 -13.71 -27.56
CA GLN A 124 20.26 -13.27 -28.74
C GLN A 124 21.18 -12.52 -29.70
N ALA A 125 20.91 -12.60 -31.00
CA ALA A 125 21.55 -11.75 -31.99
C ALA A 125 20.93 -10.34 -32.04
N LEU A 126 21.58 -9.41 -32.74
CA LEU A 126 21.01 -8.09 -33.01
C LEU A 126 19.68 -8.19 -33.79
N SER A 127 19.66 -9.04 -34.81
CA SER A 127 18.46 -9.34 -35.62
C SER A 127 17.31 -9.86 -34.75
N ASP A 128 17.58 -10.78 -33.83
CA ASP A 128 16.56 -11.35 -32.93
C ASP A 128 15.85 -10.29 -32.09
N ASN A 129 16.61 -9.31 -31.61
CA ASN A 129 16.11 -8.22 -30.79
C ASN A 129 15.29 -7.23 -31.62
N LEU A 130 15.81 -6.84 -32.79
CA LEU A 130 15.12 -5.91 -33.69
C LEU A 130 13.81 -6.50 -34.23
N ILE A 131 13.81 -7.78 -34.63
CA ILE A 131 12.61 -8.47 -35.10
C ILE A 131 11.54 -8.50 -34.00
N ALA A 132 11.91 -8.89 -32.78
CA ALA A 132 10.98 -8.93 -31.66
C ALA A 132 10.44 -7.54 -31.32
N ALA A 133 11.29 -6.51 -31.29
CA ALA A 133 10.87 -5.13 -31.05
C ALA A 133 9.88 -4.63 -32.12
N ILE A 134 10.17 -4.87 -33.41
CA ILE A 134 9.32 -4.41 -34.51
C ILE A 134 7.96 -5.12 -34.49
N MET A 135 7.94 -6.45 -34.36
CA MET A 135 6.70 -7.23 -34.34
C MET A 135 5.79 -6.81 -33.18
N ASN A 136 6.36 -6.65 -31.98
CA ASN A 136 5.63 -6.14 -30.82
C ASN A 136 5.11 -4.72 -31.05
N ALA A 137 5.93 -3.81 -31.60
CA ALA A 137 5.55 -2.42 -31.85
C ALA A 137 4.39 -2.30 -32.86
N ILE A 138 4.40 -3.11 -33.93
CA ILE A 138 3.32 -3.15 -34.93
C ILE A 138 2.00 -3.56 -34.27
N LEU A 139 2.01 -4.63 -33.49
CA LEU A 139 0.80 -5.13 -32.84
C LEU A 139 0.34 -4.19 -31.71
N ALA A 140 1.27 -3.57 -30.98
CA ALA A 140 0.95 -2.53 -30.01
C ALA A 140 0.25 -1.33 -30.68
N ALA A 141 0.76 -0.88 -31.83
CA ALA A 141 0.16 0.22 -32.59
C ALA A 141 -1.29 -0.10 -32.99
N TYR A 142 -1.58 -1.34 -33.39
CA TYR A 142 -2.93 -1.81 -33.69
C TYR A 142 -3.87 -1.63 -32.49
N PHE A 143 -3.52 -2.17 -31.31
CA PHE A 143 -4.38 -2.06 -30.12
C PHE A 143 -4.48 -0.63 -29.56
N ILE A 144 -3.41 0.17 -29.67
CA ILE A 144 -3.45 1.58 -29.28
C ILE A 144 -4.41 2.38 -30.18
N ASN A 145 -4.45 2.08 -31.48
CA ASN A 145 -5.40 2.71 -32.39
C ASN A 145 -6.86 2.37 -32.04
N ILE A 146 -7.14 1.11 -31.68
CA ILE A 146 -8.46 0.69 -31.20
C ILE A 146 -8.82 1.41 -29.90
N LEU A 147 -7.88 1.47 -28.95
CA LEU A 147 -8.08 2.18 -27.70
C LEU A 147 -8.39 3.67 -27.92
N ARG A 148 -7.72 4.32 -28.88
CA ARG A 148 -8.02 5.71 -29.28
C ARG A 148 -9.43 5.86 -29.84
N SER A 149 -9.91 4.89 -30.62
CA SER A 149 -11.29 4.85 -31.12
C SER A 149 -12.29 4.77 -29.95
N ASP A 150 -12.07 3.85 -29.01
CA ASP A 150 -12.94 3.70 -27.85
C ASP A 150 -13.00 4.99 -27.01
N TRP A 151 -11.88 5.72 -26.86
CA TRP A 151 -11.87 7.02 -26.17
C TRP A 151 -12.68 8.12 -26.89
N ALA A 152 -12.84 8.02 -28.20
CA ALA A 152 -13.62 8.96 -29.01
C ALA A 152 -15.12 8.64 -28.98
N GLU A 153 -15.47 7.36 -28.90
CA GLU A 153 -16.86 6.88 -29.02
C GLU A 153 -17.60 6.81 -27.67
N VAL A 154 -16.89 6.58 -26.56
CA VAL A 154 -17.51 6.41 -25.24
C VAL A 154 -17.86 7.75 -24.57
N LEU A 155 -19.12 7.90 -24.19
CA LEU A 155 -19.60 9.03 -23.37
C LEU A 155 -19.15 8.89 -21.90
N GLU A 156 -19.40 7.74 -21.26
CA GLU A 156 -19.02 7.49 -19.87
C GLU A 156 -17.62 6.87 -19.75
N LYS A 157 -16.61 7.70 -19.46
CA LYS A 157 -15.19 7.29 -19.53
C LYS A 157 -14.64 6.69 -18.22
N SER A 158 -15.49 6.39 -17.25
CA SER A 158 -15.10 5.93 -15.90
C SER A 158 -14.13 4.74 -15.92
N SER A 159 -14.50 3.68 -16.66
CA SER A 159 -13.70 2.46 -16.85
C SER A 159 -12.37 2.73 -17.56
N LEU A 160 -12.41 3.52 -18.64
CA LEU A 160 -11.22 3.86 -19.44
C LEU A 160 -10.24 4.72 -18.63
N THR A 161 -10.73 5.69 -17.86
CA THR A 161 -9.94 6.54 -16.98
C THR A 161 -9.23 5.72 -15.91
N LEU A 162 -9.95 4.79 -15.24
CA LEU A 162 -9.35 3.91 -14.24
C LEU A 162 -8.23 3.05 -14.84
N MET A 163 -8.48 2.39 -15.97
CA MET A 163 -7.48 1.53 -16.61
C MET A 163 -6.29 2.33 -17.15
N ARG A 164 -6.51 3.53 -17.70
CA ARG A 164 -5.45 4.46 -18.12
C ARG A 164 -4.54 4.85 -16.96
N ARG A 165 -5.12 5.12 -15.79
CA ARG A 165 -4.38 5.45 -14.59
C ARG A 165 -3.49 4.28 -14.18
N MET A 166 -4.05 3.07 -14.08
CA MET A 166 -3.28 1.86 -13.76
C MET A 166 -2.14 1.65 -14.76
N TYR A 167 -2.43 1.75 -16.06
CA TYR A 167 -1.43 1.64 -17.13
C TYR A 167 -0.27 2.65 -16.99
N ARG A 168 -0.58 3.93 -16.73
CA ARG A 168 0.45 4.97 -16.52
C ARG A 168 1.33 4.66 -15.31
N TYR A 169 0.74 4.23 -14.20
CA TYR A 169 1.49 3.87 -13.00
C TYR A 169 2.30 2.58 -13.19
N LEU A 170 1.83 1.60 -13.96
CA LEU A 170 2.63 0.42 -14.33
C LEU A 170 3.91 0.82 -15.07
N TRP A 171 3.84 1.81 -15.98
CA TRP A 171 5.03 2.36 -16.62
C TRP A 171 5.96 3.08 -15.65
N VAL A 172 5.41 3.87 -14.71
CA VAL A 172 6.20 4.51 -13.66
C VAL A 172 6.94 3.45 -12.84
N PHE A 173 6.26 2.39 -12.41
CA PHE A 173 6.86 1.31 -11.63
C PHE A 173 7.94 0.57 -12.41
N TYR A 174 7.62 0.10 -13.63
CA TYR A 174 8.56 -0.62 -14.47
C TYR A 174 9.83 0.20 -14.74
N ALA A 175 9.67 1.45 -15.19
CA ALA A 175 10.80 2.30 -15.52
C ALA A 175 11.61 2.71 -14.27
N LEU A 176 10.94 2.92 -13.13
CA LEU A 176 11.60 3.23 -11.87
C LEU A 176 12.43 2.04 -11.35
N VAL A 177 11.88 0.83 -11.37
CA VAL A 177 12.60 -0.40 -10.97
C VAL A 177 13.84 -0.60 -11.84
N MET A 178 13.69 -0.46 -13.17
CA MET A 178 14.84 -0.53 -14.08
C MET A 178 15.87 0.58 -13.79
N SER A 179 15.42 1.80 -13.49
CA SER A 179 16.31 2.90 -13.12
C SER A 179 17.10 2.61 -11.83
N ILE A 180 16.43 2.03 -10.83
CA ILE A 180 17.07 1.62 -9.57
C ILE A 180 18.14 0.55 -9.85
N ILE A 181 17.83 -0.46 -10.67
CA ILE A 181 18.77 -1.53 -11.06
C ILE A 181 19.98 -0.93 -11.80
N GLY A 182 19.74 -0.04 -12.79
CA GLY A 182 20.81 0.58 -13.55
C GLY A 182 21.76 1.42 -12.69
N VAL A 183 21.20 2.24 -11.79
CA VAL A 183 21.98 3.05 -10.85
C VAL A 183 22.70 2.17 -9.83
N HIS A 184 22.06 1.12 -9.31
CA HIS A 184 22.65 0.15 -8.40
C HIS A 184 23.88 -0.52 -9.03
N GLU A 185 23.80 -1.01 -10.26
CA GLU A 185 24.94 -1.65 -10.96
C GLU A 185 26.11 -0.67 -11.19
N ILE A 186 25.82 0.60 -11.51
CA ILE A 186 26.86 1.65 -11.61
C ILE A 186 27.51 1.88 -10.24
N LEU A 187 26.73 2.06 -9.18
CA LEU A 187 27.26 2.29 -7.82
C LEU A 187 28.08 1.10 -7.32
N ARG A 188 27.60 -0.12 -7.56
CA ARG A 188 28.30 -1.36 -7.25
C ARG A 188 29.66 -1.42 -7.94
N TYR A 189 29.74 -1.03 -9.21
CA TYR A 189 31.01 -0.87 -9.92
C TYR A 189 31.92 0.18 -9.26
N LEU A 190 31.41 1.38 -8.99
CA LEU A 190 32.19 2.47 -8.41
C LEU A 190 32.76 2.10 -7.02
N PHE A 191 31.97 1.44 -6.17
CA PHE A 191 32.45 0.95 -4.87
C PHE A 191 33.43 -0.23 -5.02
N GLY A 192 33.25 -1.07 -6.04
CA GLY A 192 34.20 -2.11 -6.42
C GLY A 192 35.61 -1.58 -6.76
N LEU A 193 35.69 -0.40 -7.39
CA LEU A 193 36.97 0.26 -7.68
C LEU A 193 37.71 0.67 -6.41
N ILE A 194 37.00 1.21 -5.42
CA ILE A 194 37.56 1.65 -4.13
C ILE A 194 38.11 0.44 -3.35
N THR A 195 37.37 -0.67 -3.36
CA THR A 195 37.71 -1.86 -2.57
C THR A 195 38.74 -2.77 -3.22
N LYS A 196 39.10 -2.54 -4.49
CA LYS A 196 39.94 -3.45 -5.31
C LYS A 196 39.47 -4.91 -5.26
N ASN A 197 38.19 -5.15 -4.97
CA ASN A 197 37.58 -6.48 -4.89
C ASN A 197 37.11 -6.97 -6.28
N ALA A 198 37.26 -6.13 -7.29
CA ALA A 198 36.94 -6.39 -8.67
C ALA A 198 37.89 -7.42 -9.30
N THR A 199 37.37 -8.58 -9.69
CA THR A 199 37.94 -9.26 -10.86
C THR A 199 37.65 -8.35 -12.06
N TYR A 200 38.70 -7.86 -12.72
CA TYR A 200 38.64 -6.81 -13.76
C TYR A 200 37.39 -6.92 -14.66
N LEU A 201 37.11 -8.10 -15.22
CA LEU A 201 36.02 -8.33 -16.18
C LEU A 201 34.60 -8.23 -15.61
N ASN A 202 34.35 -8.69 -14.38
CA ASN A 202 32.99 -8.66 -13.81
C ASN A 202 32.54 -7.23 -13.49
N SER A 203 33.49 -6.37 -13.08
CA SER A 203 33.20 -4.99 -12.72
C SER A 203 32.87 -4.12 -13.94
N TYR A 204 33.61 -4.23 -15.04
CA TYR A 204 33.26 -3.48 -16.26
C TYR A 204 31.94 -3.93 -16.87
N ALA A 205 31.57 -5.21 -16.74
CA ALA A 205 30.26 -5.70 -17.19
C ALA A 205 29.11 -5.04 -16.40
N SER A 206 29.21 -4.97 -15.07
CA SER A 206 28.24 -4.24 -14.24
C SER A 206 28.12 -2.77 -14.65
N PHE A 207 29.24 -2.09 -14.95
CA PHE A 207 29.20 -0.72 -15.41
C PHE A 207 28.50 -0.57 -16.78
N ALA A 208 28.85 -1.40 -17.76
CA ALA A 208 28.25 -1.39 -19.09
C ALA A 208 26.74 -1.68 -19.03
N ASN A 209 26.35 -2.71 -18.27
CA ASN A 209 24.95 -3.06 -18.01
C ASN A 209 24.21 -1.91 -17.32
N GLY A 210 24.80 -1.33 -16.27
CA GLY A 210 24.21 -0.23 -15.53
C GLY A 210 24.01 1.02 -16.40
N LEU A 211 24.97 1.35 -17.27
CA LEU A 211 24.85 2.44 -18.24
C LEU A 211 23.73 2.19 -19.24
N ALA A 212 23.70 1.02 -19.87
CA ALA A 212 22.67 0.65 -20.84
C ALA A 212 21.26 0.77 -20.23
N ILE A 213 21.09 0.22 -19.03
CA ILE A 213 19.81 0.26 -18.31
C ILE A 213 19.45 1.70 -17.95
N THR A 214 20.36 2.46 -17.34
CA THR A 214 20.11 3.83 -16.87
C THR A 214 19.71 4.77 -18.02
N LEU A 215 20.41 4.67 -19.16
CA LEU A 215 20.19 5.55 -20.30
C LEU A 215 18.83 5.39 -20.97
N VAL A 216 18.17 4.24 -20.81
CA VAL A 216 16.79 4.04 -21.30
C VAL A 216 15.77 4.26 -20.19
N SER A 217 16.01 3.65 -19.03
CA SER A 217 15.02 3.60 -17.96
C SER A 217 14.79 4.94 -17.28
N VAL A 218 15.82 5.78 -17.09
CA VAL A 218 15.65 7.10 -16.46
C VAL A 218 14.84 8.05 -17.34
N PRO A 219 15.12 8.21 -18.65
CA PRO A 219 14.26 9.00 -19.53
C PRO A 219 12.83 8.46 -19.62
N LEU A 220 12.67 7.13 -19.68
CA LEU A 220 11.36 6.49 -19.70
C LEU A 220 10.58 6.76 -18.41
N TRP A 221 11.24 6.68 -17.25
CA TRP A 221 10.66 7.01 -15.96
C TRP A 221 10.27 8.49 -15.90
N ALA A 222 11.15 9.40 -16.33
CA ALA A 222 10.87 10.82 -16.34
C ALA A 222 9.65 11.15 -17.22
N TRP A 223 9.55 10.52 -18.40
CA TRP A 223 8.40 10.65 -19.29
C TRP A 223 7.11 10.07 -18.68
N ALA A 224 7.17 8.86 -18.14
CA ALA A 224 6.01 8.19 -17.54
C ALA A 224 5.50 8.97 -16.32
N TRP A 225 6.41 9.42 -15.47
CA TRP A 225 6.09 10.20 -14.28
C TRP A 225 5.56 11.59 -14.64
N LYS A 226 6.17 12.27 -15.62
CA LYS A 226 5.65 13.54 -16.15
C LYS A 226 4.23 13.37 -16.70
N THR A 227 3.97 12.30 -17.44
CA THR A 227 2.62 11.99 -17.97
C THR A 227 1.60 11.83 -16.83
N VAL A 228 1.98 11.22 -15.72
CA VAL A 228 1.14 11.15 -14.51
C VAL A 228 0.94 12.54 -13.88
N GLN A 229 2.00 13.35 -13.74
CA GLN A 229 1.87 14.69 -13.17
C GLN A 229 1.02 15.63 -14.03
N ASP A 230 1.23 15.62 -15.35
CA ASP A 230 0.47 16.47 -16.28
C ASP A 230 -1.04 16.09 -16.26
N SER A 231 -1.36 14.83 -15.93
CA SER A 231 -2.75 14.39 -15.79
C SER A 231 -3.48 14.92 -14.56
N LEU A 232 -2.77 15.54 -13.61
CA LEU A 232 -3.37 16.21 -12.44
C LEU A 232 -4.11 17.51 -12.80
N SER A 233 -4.08 17.94 -14.06
CA SER A 233 -5.02 18.93 -14.55
C SER A 233 -6.48 18.45 -14.44
N GLU A 234 -6.72 17.14 -14.55
CA GLU A 234 -8.02 16.50 -14.40
C GLU A 234 -8.37 16.29 -12.90
N GLU A 235 -9.54 16.75 -12.45
CA GLU A 235 -9.98 16.62 -11.06
C GLU A 235 -10.09 15.16 -10.60
N ALA A 236 -10.55 14.27 -11.49
CA ALA A 236 -10.68 12.84 -11.22
C ALA A 236 -9.33 12.15 -10.94
N GLU A 237 -8.22 12.67 -11.48
CA GLU A 237 -6.87 12.18 -11.20
C GLU A 237 -6.35 12.74 -9.88
N ARG A 238 -6.61 14.02 -9.57
CA ARG A 238 -6.24 14.64 -8.28
C ARG A 238 -6.94 13.98 -7.10
N ALA A 239 -8.23 13.68 -7.21
CA ALA A 239 -9.03 13.08 -6.14
C ALA A 239 -8.82 11.56 -6.00
N SER A 240 -7.95 10.94 -6.83
CA SER A 240 -7.79 9.50 -6.89
C SER A 240 -7.12 8.91 -5.63
N LEU A 241 -7.83 7.98 -4.96
CA LEU A 241 -7.23 7.17 -3.89
C LEU A 241 -6.13 6.22 -4.41
N PHE A 242 -6.16 5.86 -5.69
CA PHE A 242 -5.14 4.99 -6.29
C PHE A 242 -3.78 5.69 -6.33
N ARG A 243 -3.75 6.97 -6.80
CA ARG A 243 -2.54 7.80 -6.75
C ARG A 243 -1.97 7.87 -5.35
N LEU A 244 -2.84 8.17 -4.39
CA LEU A 244 -2.45 8.28 -2.98
C LEU A 244 -1.84 6.95 -2.50
N GLY A 245 -2.49 5.82 -2.78
CA GLY A 245 -1.96 4.48 -2.47
C GLY A 245 -0.59 4.19 -3.10
N VAL A 246 -0.36 4.59 -4.35
CA VAL A 246 0.95 4.47 -5.02
C VAL A 246 2.01 5.31 -4.33
N LEU A 247 1.69 6.54 -3.94
CA LEU A 247 2.63 7.42 -3.22
C LEU A 247 2.99 6.86 -1.84
N TYR A 248 2.02 6.29 -1.10
CA TYR A 248 2.30 5.55 0.13
C TYR A 248 3.25 4.39 -0.12
N PHE A 249 2.95 3.56 -1.12
CA PHE A 249 3.74 2.40 -1.46
C PHE A 249 5.19 2.78 -1.80
N LEU A 250 5.40 3.74 -2.72
CA LEU A 250 6.74 4.16 -3.14
C LEU A 250 7.53 4.80 -2.00
N SER A 251 6.87 5.60 -1.17
CA SER A 251 7.50 6.21 0.01
C SER A 251 7.92 5.16 1.04
N LEU A 252 7.01 4.26 1.42
CA LEU A 252 7.25 3.25 2.46
C LEU A 252 8.20 2.14 2.00
N ALA A 253 8.14 1.71 0.74
CA ALA A 253 9.06 0.73 0.19
C ALA A 253 10.52 1.22 0.30
N GLY A 254 10.77 2.48 -0.09
CA GLY A 254 12.10 3.08 0.04
C GLY A 254 12.60 3.13 1.49
N VAL A 255 11.71 3.43 2.45
CA VAL A 255 12.09 3.43 3.88
C VAL A 255 12.61 2.08 4.34
N ILE A 256 11.94 0.98 4.00
CA ILE A 256 12.32 -0.37 4.46
C ILE A 256 13.76 -0.68 4.02
N PHE A 257 14.08 -0.47 2.74
CA PHE A 257 15.42 -0.73 2.22
C PHE A 257 16.49 0.19 2.82
N VAL A 258 16.18 1.49 3.02
CA VAL A 258 17.10 2.43 3.66
C VAL A 258 17.38 2.04 5.11
N LEU A 259 16.37 1.63 5.87
CA LEU A 259 16.55 1.18 7.26
C LEU A 259 17.35 -0.11 7.33
N SER A 260 17.06 -1.09 6.46
CA SER A 260 17.84 -2.34 6.39
C SER A 260 19.29 -2.09 6.05
N ALA A 261 19.57 -1.28 5.02
CA ALA A 261 20.93 -0.94 4.63
C ALA A 261 21.65 -0.13 5.72
N SER A 262 20.96 0.80 6.39
CA SER A 262 21.51 1.53 7.54
C SER A 262 21.88 0.58 8.68
N GLY A 263 21.07 -0.45 8.94
CA GLY A 263 21.36 -1.48 9.93
C GLY A 263 22.64 -2.26 9.60
N VAL A 264 22.83 -2.65 8.33
CA VAL A 264 24.06 -3.32 7.89
C VAL A 264 25.27 -2.38 8.03
N ILE A 265 25.15 -1.13 7.59
CA ILE A 265 26.24 -0.14 7.68
C ILE A 265 26.65 0.10 9.14
N ILE A 266 25.68 0.31 10.04
CA ILE A 266 25.95 0.50 11.47
C ILE A 266 26.57 -0.77 12.07
N ASN A 267 26.10 -1.96 11.69
CA ASN A 267 26.69 -3.22 12.11
C ASN A 267 28.16 -3.32 11.71
N SER A 268 28.50 -3.06 10.45
CA SER A 268 29.89 -3.09 9.97
C SER A 268 30.76 -2.03 10.66
N LEU A 269 30.23 -0.82 10.91
CA LEU A 269 30.93 0.21 11.68
C LEU A 269 31.21 -0.24 13.12
N LEU A 270 30.24 -0.87 13.78
CA LEU A 270 30.41 -1.41 15.12
C LEU A 270 31.39 -2.59 15.14
N GLN A 271 31.38 -3.47 14.14
CA GLN A 271 32.36 -4.54 13.99
C GLN A 271 33.79 -4.00 13.84
N MET A 272 33.97 -2.92 13.08
CA MET A 272 35.26 -2.23 13.00
C MET A 272 35.68 -1.64 14.35
N LEU A 273 34.76 -1.01 15.09
CA LEU A 273 35.04 -0.48 16.43
C LEU A 273 35.38 -1.56 17.46
N LEU A 274 34.80 -2.75 17.31
CA LEU A 274 35.06 -3.91 18.17
C LEU A 274 36.29 -4.74 17.73
N GLY A 275 36.93 -4.37 16.62
CA GLY A 275 38.15 -5.01 16.11
C GLY A 275 37.93 -6.28 15.28
N GLU A 276 36.70 -6.56 14.83
CA GLU A 276 36.42 -7.67 13.90
C GLU A 276 36.77 -7.31 12.46
N ILE A 277 36.55 -6.05 12.07
CA ILE A 277 36.97 -5.51 10.77
C ILE A 277 38.27 -4.74 10.98
N GLU A 278 39.36 -5.19 10.38
CA GLU A 278 40.70 -4.67 10.66
C GLU A 278 41.05 -3.44 9.82
N SER A 279 40.33 -3.22 8.70
CA SER A 279 40.69 -2.17 7.75
C SER A 279 39.48 -1.45 7.15
N PHE A 280 39.70 -0.18 6.76
CA PHE A 280 38.71 0.59 6.00
C PHE A 280 38.35 -0.08 4.66
N LYS A 281 39.29 -0.80 4.05
CA LYS A 281 39.05 -1.53 2.80
C LYS A 281 38.00 -2.63 3.00
N GLU A 282 38.14 -3.42 4.06
CA GLU A 282 37.21 -4.49 4.44
C GLU A 282 35.85 -3.90 4.85
N LEU A 283 35.82 -2.80 5.61
CA LEU A 283 34.58 -2.05 5.87
C LEU A 283 33.87 -1.67 4.56
N MET A 284 34.60 -1.09 3.60
CA MET A 284 34.02 -0.71 2.30
C MET A 284 33.53 -1.92 1.51
N GLN A 285 34.15 -3.09 1.64
CA GLN A 285 33.68 -4.33 0.98
C GLN A 285 32.32 -4.77 1.53
N GLU A 286 32.15 -4.70 2.86
CA GLU A 286 30.90 -5.05 3.53
C GLU A 286 29.76 -4.06 3.24
N ILE A 287 30.06 -2.76 3.19
CA ILE A 287 29.00 -1.74 3.03
C ILE A 287 28.73 -1.32 1.58
N ALA A 288 29.57 -1.70 0.62
CA ALA A 288 29.40 -1.33 -0.79
C ALA A 288 28.03 -1.72 -1.35
N GLU A 289 27.61 -2.96 -1.11
CA GLU A 289 26.32 -3.48 -1.59
C GLU A 289 25.12 -2.80 -0.89
N PRO A 290 25.08 -2.70 0.47
CA PRO A 290 24.08 -1.89 1.17
C PRO A 290 24.00 -0.45 0.67
N LEU A 291 25.14 0.21 0.39
CA LEU A 291 25.15 1.58 -0.13
C LEU A 291 24.60 1.68 -1.55
N ALA A 292 24.98 0.75 -2.43
CA ALA A 292 24.49 0.71 -3.81
C ALA A 292 22.96 0.54 -3.87
N VAL A 293 22.36 -0.11 -2.87
CA VAL A 293 20.90 -0.24 -2.71
C VAL A 293 20.29 0.99 -2.01
N ALA A 294 20.90 1.46 -0.92
CA ALA A 294 20.37 2.54 -0.10
C ALA A 294 20.29 3.88 -0.84
N ILE A 295 21.27 4.20 -1.68
CA ILE A 295 21.34 5.47 -2.38
C ILE A 295 20.14 5.67 -3.34
N PRO A 296 19.87 4.78 -4.32
CA PRO A 296 18.74 4.96 -5.23
C PRO A 296 17.39 4.84 -4.51
N LEU A 297 17.23 3.92 -3.55
CA LEU A 297 15.97 3.76 -2.82
C LEU A 297 15.72 4.88 -1.81
N GLY A 298 16.78 5.47 -1.24
CA GLY A 298 16.73 6.69 -0.46
C GLY A 298 16.30 7.89 -1.30
N ALA A 299 16.75 7.99 -2.55
CA ALA A 299 16.27 9.01 -3.49
C ALA A 299 14.79 8.81 -3.82
N VAL A 300 14.33 7.57 -4.02
CA VAL A 300 12.89 7.24 -4.21
C VAL A 300 12.08 7.67 -3.00
N TRP A 301 12.51 7.30 -1.80
CA TRP A 301 11.84 7.70 -0.57
C TRP A 301 11.77 9.23 -0.42
N ALA A 302 12.89 9.93 -0.58
CA ALA A 302 12.93 11.38 -0.45
C ALA A 302 12.03 12.07 -1.48
N TYR A 303 12.07 11.61 -2.74
CA TYR A 303 11.31 12.20 -3.83
C TYR A 303 9.80 11.94 -3.70
N TYR A 304 9.39 10.67 -3.59
CA TYR A 304 7.97 10.29 -3.51
C TYR A 304 7.35 10.56 -2.14
N GLY A 305 8.13 10.49 -1.05
CA GLY A 305 7.72 10.94 0.27
C GLY A 305 7.48 12.45 0.31
N GLY A 306 8.31 13.23 -0.40
CA GLY A 306 8.06 14.65 -0.62
C GLY A 306 6.75 14.93 -1.36
N TRP A 307 6.44 14.16 -2.41
CA TRP A 307 5.16 14.25 -3.12
C TRP A 307 3.98 13.84 -2.24
N LEU A 308 4.08 12.74 -1.50
CA LEU A 308 3.04 12.29 -0.57
C LEU A 308 2.72 13.38 0.46
N LYS A 309 3.75 13.99 1.05
CA LYS A 309 3.58 15.08 2.03
C LYS A 309 2.86 16.29 1.42
N ARG A 310 3.21 16.68 0.19
CA ARG A 310 2.52 17.79 -0.52
C ARG A 310 1.06 17.44 -0.84
N ASP A 311 0.80 16.23 -1.36
CA ASP A 311 -0.55 15.79 -1.71
C ASP A 311 -1.45 15.71 -0.46
N ILE A 312 -0.94 15.22 0.68
CA ILE A 312 -1.68 15.22 1.95
C ILE A 312 -1.90 16.66 2.44
N ALA A 313 -0.89 17.53 2.39
CA ALA A 313 -1.00 18.92 2.84
C ALA A 313 -2.03 19.73 2.03
N ALA A 314 -2.23 19.39 0.75
CA ALA A 314 -3.18 20.05 -0.13
C ALA A 314 -4.66 19.69 0.14
N ILE A 315 -4.94 18.66 0.95
CA ILE A 315 -6.32 18.26 1.29
C ILE A 315 -6.92 19.31 2.23
N PRO A 316 -8.05 19.97 1.89
CA PRO A 316 -8.64 21.02 2.73
C PRO A 316 -9.17 20.47 4.07
N ASP A 317 -9.84 19.32 4.01
CA ASP A 317 -10.44 18.61 5.14
C ASP A 317 -9.38 18.20 6.18
N ALA A 318 -9.36 18.92 7.31
CA ALA A 318 -8.36 18.76 8.36
C ALA A 318 -8.42 17.36 9.04
N PRO A 319 -9.60 16.85 9.46
CA PRO A 319 -9.73 15.47 9.95
C PRO A 319 -9.22 14.41 8.98
N ARG A 320 -9.56 14.52 7.68
CA ARG A 320 -9.08 13.57 6.66
C ARG A 320 -7.58 13.66 6.46
N ARG A 321 -7.02 14.88 6.40
CA ARG A 321 -5.58 15.13 6.30
C ARG A 321 -4.81 14.51 7.47
N ALA A 322 -5.30 14.71 8.70
CA ALA A 322 -4.72 14.13 9.91
C ALA A 322 -4.79 12.59 9.91
N SER A 323 -5.91 12.01 9.47
CA SER A 323 -6.07 10.55 9.33
C SER A 323 -5.02 9.94 8.39
N LEU A 324 -4.80 10.55 7.21
CA LEU A 324 -3.79 10.10 6.26
C LEU A 324 -2.37 10.25 6.83
N HIS A 325 -2.09 11.37 7.50
CA HIS A 325 -0.82 11.56 8.18
C HIS A 325 -0.57 10.43 9.21
N ARG A 326 -1.54 10.13 10.07
CA ARG A 326 -1.47 9.03 11.04
C ARG A 326 -1.20 7.67 10.40
N LEU A 327 -1.82 7.35 9.25
CA LEU A 327 -1.55 6.09 8.54
C LEU A 327 -0.06 5.89 8.24
N TYR A 328 0.60 6.93 7.73
CA TYR A 328 2.03 6.87 7.40
C TYR A 328 2.89 6.63 8.64
N TYR A 329 2.64 7.42 9.71
CA TYR A 329 3.44 7.37 10.93
C TYR A 329 3.21 6.09 11.74
N TYR A 330 2.00 5.53 11.76
CA TYR A 330 1.74 4.25 12.44
C TYR A 330 2.39 3.06 11.74
N ILE A 331 2.48 3.06 10.40
CA ILE A 331 3.24 2.03 9.68
C ILE A 331 4.73 2.13 10.03
N LEU A 332 5.31 3.34 10.01
CA LEU A 332 6.69 3.56 10.45
C LEU A 332 6.93 3.19 11.91
N SER A 333 5.95 3.49 12.78
CA SER A 333 5.98 3.14 14.20
C SER A 333 6.04 1.64 14.38
N LEU A 334 5.29 0.88 13.59
CA LEU A 334 5.28 -0.58 13.65
C LEU A 334 6.64 -1.15 13.22
N ILE A 335 7.20 -0.65 12.11
CA ILE A 335 8.54 -1.05 11.64
C ILE A 335 9.62 -0.75 12.70
N GLY A 336 9.61 0.47 13.25
CA GLY A 336 10.54 0.88 14.30
C GLY A 336 10.38 0.06 15.58
N LEU A 337 9.14 -0.18 16.02
CA LEU A 337 8.85 -0.97 17.21
C LEU A 337 9.33 -2.41 17.05
N SER A 338 9.08 -3.04 15.90
CA SER A 338 9.56 -4.40 15.61
C SER A 338 11.08 -4.47 15.64
N ALA A 339 11.78 -3.54 14.97
CA ALA A 339 13.23 -3.49 14.99
C ALA A 339 13.78 -3.21 16.40
N ALA A 340 13.19 -2.29 17.15
CA ALA A 340 13.59 -2.00 18.53
C ALA A 340 13.40 -3.23 19.44
N PHE A 341 12.28 -3.94 19.32
CA PHE A 341 12.00 -5.16 20.07
C PHE A 341 13.03 -6.25 19.76
N ILE A 342 13.32 -6.50 18.47
CA ILE A 342 14.33 -7.47 18.04
C ILE A 342 15.70 -7.06 18.58
N GLY A 343 16.09 -5.79 18.46
CA GLY A 343 17.38 -5.29 18.95
C GLY A 343 17.54 -5.47 20.47
N ILE A 344 16.52 -5.15 21.28
CA ILE A 344 16.55 -5.38 22.73
C ILE A 344 16.62 -6.88 23.04
N ALA A 345 15.82 -7.71 22.38
CA ALA A 345 15.80 -9.15 22.59
C ALA A 345 17.16 -9.80 22.24
N SER A 346 17.75 -9.43 21.11
CA SER A 346 19.07 -9.89 20.70
C SER A 346 20.17 -9.44 21.66
N LEU A 347 20.08 -8.22 22.19
CA LEU A 347 21.06 -7.69 23.14
C LEU A 347 20.97 -8.40 24.50
N LEU A 348 19.76 -8.62 25.01
CA LEU A 348 19.55 -9.39 26.24
C LEU A 348 19.96 -10.86 26.07
N TYR A 349 19.64 -11.47 24.92
CA TYR A 349 20.10 -12.81 24.58
C TYR A 349 21.63 -12.89 24.61
N PHE A 350 22.32 -11.92 23.99
CA PHE A 350 23.78 -11.83 24.01
C PHE A 350 24.34 -11.78 25.44
N PHE A 351 23.78 -10.94 26.32
CA PHE A 351 24.25 -10.83 27.70
C PHE A 351 24.03 -12.12 28.51
N ILE A 352 22.88 -12.79 28.34
CA ILE A 352 22.59 -14.05 29.02
C ILE A 352 23.52 -15.16 28.53
N ASP A 353 23.69 -15.29 27.22
CA ASP A 353 24.55 -16.32 26.61
C ASP A 353 26.01 -16.12 27.01
N SER A 354 26.49 -14.87 27.03
CA SER A 354 27.85 -14.52 27.45
C SER A 354 28.12 -14.80 28.93
N ALA A 355 27.10 -14.70 29.79
CA ALA A 355 27.26 -14.89 31.24
C ALA A 355 27.07 -16.35 31.70
N PHE A 356 26.23 -17.13 31.02
CA PHE A 356 25.76 -18.43 31.52
C PHE A 356 25.98 -19.61 30.57
N SER A 357 26.43 -19.39 29.33
CA SER A 357 26.74 -20.52 28.44
C SER A 357 28.05 -21.20 28.86
N THR A 358 28.02 -22.52 29.00
CA THR A 358 29.20 -23.35 29.32
C THR A 358 29.96 -23.80 28.08
N THR A 359 29.39 -23.57 26.89
CA THR A 359 30.05 -23.81 25.62
C THR A 359 30.71 -22.51 25.20
N ALA A 360 32.02 -22.41 25.41
CA ALA A 360 32.81 -21.24 25.06
C ALA A 360 32.82 -21.02 23.54
N TRP A 361 31.77 -20.40 22.99
CA TRP A 361 31.76 -19.87 21.63
C TRP A 361 32.52 -18.53 21.63
N ILE A 362 33.85 -18.62 21.77
CA ILE A 362 34.76 -17.46 21.82
C ILE A 362 34.89 -16.78 20.45
N GLY A 363 34.51 -17.46 19.35
CA GLY A 363 34.39 -16.82 18.05
C GLY A 363 33.03 -16.15 17.88
N ASN A 364 33.01 -14.90 17.42
CA ASN A 364 31.82 -14.13 16.98
C ASN A 364 31.01 -13.36 18.04
N LEU A 365 31.52 -13.14 19.27
CA LEU A 365 30.83 -12.33 20.29
C LEU A 365 30.63 -10.87 19.85
N ASN A 366 31.68 -10.25 19.30
CA ASN A 366 31.63 -8.86 18.85
C ASN A 366 30.64 -8.66 17.70
N ASN A 367 30.58 -9.60 16.75
CA ASN A 367 29.62 -9.54 15.64
C ASN A 367 28.17 -9.65 16.14
N ARG A 368 27.88 -10.57 17.08
CA ARG A 368 26.54 -10.69 17.69
C ARG A 368 26.15 -9.41 18.43
N LEU A 369 27.08 -8.83 19.20
CA LEU A 369 26.88 -7.57 19.89
C LEU A 369 26.64 -6.42 18.91
N ALA A 370 27.48 -6.31 17.87
CA ALA A 370 27.35 -5.31 16.82
C ALA A 370 26.00 -5.40 16.10
N GLY A 371 25.55 -6.61 15.75
CA GLY A 371 24.26 -6.83 15.10
C GLY A 371 23.07 -6.45 15.99
N ALA A 372 23.11 -6.80 17.27
CA ALA A 372 22.09 -6.43 18.25
C ALA A 372 22.01 -4.91 18.44
N LEU A 373 23.17 -4.26 18.62
CA LEU A 373 23.26 -2.81 18.77
C LEU A 373 22.84 -2.08 17.50
N ALA A 374 23.24 -2.54 16.32
CA ALA A 374 22.86 -1.93 15.05
C ALA A 374 21.34 -1.98 14.84
N THR A 375 20.73 -3.14 15.08
CA THR A 375 19.27 -3.30 14.99
C THR A 375 18.56 -2.36 15.98
N LEU A 376 19.08 -2.23 17.19
CA LEU A 376 18.56 -1.32 18.21
C LEU A 376 18.72 0.16 17.82
N PHE A 377 19.89 0.55 17.31
CA PHE A 377 20.18 1.93 16.88
C PHE A 377 19.36 2.37 15.66
N VAL A 378 18.90 1.45 14.83
CA VAL A 378 17.95 1.77 13.76
C VAL A 378 16.52 1.80 14.29
N GLY A 379 16.10 0.76 15.01
CA GLY A 379 14.71 0.57 15.41
C GLY A 379 14.23 1.55 16.48
N LEU A 380 14.99 1.69 17.57
CA LEU A 380 14.55 2.47 18.73
C LEU A 380 14.40 3.97 18.41
N PRO A 381 15.38 4.64 17.75
CA PRO A 381 15.21 6.04 17.37
C PRO A 381 14.04 6.25 16.40
N LEU A 382 13.86 5.35 15.43
CA LEU A 382 12.72 5.42 14.51
C LEU A 382 11.40 5.34 15.28
N TRP A 383 11.24 4.32 16.13
CA TRP A 383 10.03 4.15 16.94
C TRP A 383 9.76 5.39 17.78
N LEU A 384 10.74 5.87 18.55
CA LEU A 384 10.55 7.05 19.41
C LEU A 384 10.24 8.31 18.62
N TYR A 385 10.87 8.51 17.46
CA TYR A 385 10.66 9.68 16.60
C TYR A 385 9.23 9.75 16.05
N VAL A 386 8.63 8.62 15.68
CA VAL A 386 7.28 8.59 15.08
C VAL A 386 6.17 8.32 16.11
N TRP A 387 6.43 7.51 17.13
CA TRP A 387 5.44 7.15 18.15
C TRP A 387 5.18 8.29 19.13
N ARG A 388 6.23 9.00 19.61
CA ARG A 388 6.05 10.06 20.61
C ARG A 388 5.13 11.19 20.14
N PRO A 389 5.26 11.74 18.91
CA PRO A 389 4.33 12.75 18.42
C PRO A 389 2.89 12.23 18.34
N MET A 390 2.68 11.03 17.83
CA MET A 390 1.34 10.41 17.71
C MET A 390 0.72 10.10 19.08
N GLN A 391 1.55 9.78 20.08
CA GLN A 391 1.09 9.63 21.45
C GLN A 391 0.79 10.99 22.08
N SER A 392 1.61 12.03 21.84
CA SER A 392 1.35 13.38 22.35
C SER A 392 0.08 13.99 21.78
N GLU A 393 -0.21 13.74 20.49
CA GLU A 393 -1.47 14.15 19.84
C GLU A 393 -2.66 13.47 20.52
N ALA A 394 -2.63 12.15 20.71
CA ALA A 394 -3.71 11.43 21.41
C ALA A 394 -3.87 11.84 22.88
N LEU A 395 -2.82 12.35 23.51
CA LEU A 395 -2.87 12.85 24.88
C LEU A 395 -3.35 14.31 24.99
N ALA A 396 -3.47 15.04 23.88
CA ALA A 396 -3.95 16.41 23.87
C ALA A 396 -5.44 16.49 24.25
N LEU A 397 -5.82 17.62 24.86
CA LEU A 397 -7.18 17.88 25.35
C LEU A 397 -8.05 18.64 24.33
N ASP A 398 -7.55 18.86 23.12
CA ASP A 398 -8.24 19.54 22.04
C ASP A 398 -9.03 18.57 21.14
N GLU A 399 -9.76 19.12 20.15
CA GLU A 399 -10.49 18.34 19.15
C GLU A 399 -9.56 17.39 18.37
N ALA A 400 -8.31 17.81 18.12
CA ALA A 400 -7.32 16.98 17.43
C ALA A 400 -6.99 15.72 18.24
N GLY A 401 -6.84 15.85 19.56
CA GLY A 401 -6.67 14.73 20.47
C GLY A 401 -7.87 13.79 20.53
N ASP A 402 -9.09 14.32 20.52
CA ASP A 402 -10.33 13.51 20.47
C ASP A 402 -10.37 12.68 19.17
N HIS A 403 -10.14 13.32 18.02
CA HIS A 403 -10.04 12.63 16.74
C HIS A 403 -8.91 11.59 16.68
N ALA A 404 -7.78 11.84 17.35
CA ALA A 404 -6.66 10.90 17.41
C ALA A 404 -7.01 9.65 18.21
N ARG A 405 -7.65 9.78 19.38
CA ARG A 405 -8.11 8.65 20.22
C ARG A 405 -9.18 7.80 19.52
N ARG A 406 -10.09 8.44 18.80
CA ARG A 406 -11.15 7.78 18.01
C ARG A 406 -10.63 7.10 16.74
N SER A 407 -9.41 7.44 16.30
CA SER A 407 -8.87 6.97 15.03
C SER A 407 -8.82 5.44 14.95
N GLY A 408 -9.53 4.88 13.96
CA GLY A 408 -9.45 3.44 13.65
C GLY A 408 -8.03 2.99 13.32
N ILE A 409 -7.19 3.86 12.74
CA ILE A 409 -5.79 3.56 12.39
C ILE A 409 -4.96 3.35 13.67
N ARG A 410 -5.11 4.25 14.65
CA ARG A 410 -4.46 4.13 15.96
C ARG A 410 -4.89 2.84 16.67
N LYS A 411 -6.19 2.55 16.67
CA LYS A 411 -6.74 1.30 17.24
C LYS A 411 -6.13 0.07 16.56
N ILE A 412 -6.07 0.03 15.22
CA ILE A 412 -5.44 -1.06 14.47
C ILE A 412 -3.98 -1.24 14.91
N TYR A 413 -3.18 -0.17 14.98
CA TYR A 413 -1.80 -0.23 15.44
C TYR A 413 -1.69 -0.81 16.86
N LEU A 414 -2.50 -0.30 17.80
CA LEU A 414 -2.51 -0.76 19.19
C LEU A 414 -2.91 -2.24 19.27
N TYR A 415 -3.95 -2.67 18.55
CA TYR A 415 -4.37 -4.07 18.52
C TYR A 415 -3.32 -4.99 17.90
N ILE A 416 -2.60 -4.56 16.87
CA ILE A 416 -1.48 -5.34 16.32
C ILE A 416 -0.37 -5.51 17.37
N ALA A 417 -0.02 -4.44 18.09
CA ALA A 417 0.99 -4.50 19.16
C ALA A 417 0.53 -5.39 20.33
N LEU A 418 -0.73 -5.28 20.75
CA LEU A 418 -1.34 -6.14 21.77
C LEU A 418 -1.37 -7.61 21.32
N PHE A 419 -1.79 -7.89 20.09
CA PHE A 419 -1.81 -9.23 19.53
C PHE A 419 -0.41 -9.85 19.52
N ALA A 420 0.60 -9.11 19.05
CA ALA A 420 1.99 -9.54 19.10
C ALA A 420 2.47 -9.79 20.54
N GLY A 421 2.11 -8.89 21.48
CA GLY A 421 2.38 -9.04 22.91
C GLY A 421 1.78 -10.30 23.53
N VAL A 422 0.50 -10.59 23.25
CA VAL A 422 -0.20 -11.77 23.77
C VAL A 422 0.36 -13.04 23.15
N VAL A 423 0.40 -13.13 21.81
CA VAL A 423 0.86 -14.35 21.12
C VAL A 423 2.32 -14.64 21.44
N GLY A 424 3.19 -13.63 21.36
CA GLY A 424 4.60 -13.77 21.72
C GLY A 424 4.80 -14.11 23.19
N GLY A 425 4.04 -13.46 24.09
CA GLY A 425 4.04 -13.76 25.52
C GLY A 425 3.58 -15.18 25.83
N MET A 426 2.56 -15.69 25.13
CA MET A 426 2.11 -17.08 25.26
C MET A 426 3.19 -18.06 24.82
N VAL A 427 3.86 -17.83 23.69
CA VAL A 427 4.96 -18.68 23.22
C VAL A 427 6.10 -18.70 24.25
N ALA A 428 6.49 -17.53 24.76
CA ALA A 428 7.53 -17.43 25.78
C ALA A 428 7.12 -18.10 27.10
N ALA A 429 5.85 -17.95 27.52
CA ALA A 429 5.31 -18.60 28.71
C ALA A 429 5.28 -20.13 28.58
N VAL A 430 4.88 -20.66 27.43
CA VAL A 430 4.90 -22.11 27.15
C VAL A 430 6.33 -22.64 27.20
N GLN A 431 7.29 -21.92 26.60
CA GLN A 431 8.70 -22.31 26.65
C GLN A 431 9.23 -22.30 28.09
N LEU A 432 8.92 -21.26 28.86
CA LEU A 432 9.30 -21.13 30.26
C LEU A 432 8.71 -22.26 31.10
N ALA A 433 7.40 -22.51 30.99
CA ALA A 433 6.71 -23.58 31.70
C ALA A 433 7.25 -24.97 31.32
N SER A 434 7.51 -25.21 30.03
CA SER A 434 8.10 -26.47 29.55
C SER A 434 9.46 -26.74 30.19
N LEU A 435 10.31 -25.72 30.31
CA LEU A 435 11.61 -25.85 30.97
C LEU A 435 11.45 -26.16 32.46
N LEU A 436 10.56 -25.46 33.16
CA LEU A 436 10.26 -25.72 34.58
C LEU A 436 9.74 -27.15 34.80
N PHE A 437 8.84 -27.64 33.95
CA PHE A 437 8.35 -29.01 34.03
C PHE A 437 9.44 -30.04 33.75
N LYS A 438 10.29 -29.82 32.75
CA LYS A 438 11.45 -30.70 32.49
C LYS A 438 12.36 -30.78 33.71
N ALA A 439 12.59 -29.67 34.39
CA ALA A 439 13.39 -29.66 35.62
C ALA A 439 12.71 -30.42 36.77
N LEU A 440 11.41 -30.20 36.98
CA LEU A 440 10.63 -30.91 37.99
C LEU A 440 10.59 -32.43 37.76
N LEU A 441 10.57 -32.86 36.49
CA LEU A 441 10.55 -34.28 36.10
C LEU A 441 11.96 -34.91 36.05
N GLY A 442 13.02 -34.18 36.43
CA GLY A 442 14.40 -34.68 36.42
C GLY A 442 15.03 -34.80 35.02
N ALA A 443 14.41 -34.20 34.00
CA ALA A 443 14.85 -34.19 32.60
C ALA A 443 15.43 -32.83 32.18
N SER A 444 16.15 -32.14 33.08
CA SER A 444 16.75 -30.83 32.82
C SER A 444 17.75 -30.88 31.67
N PRO A 445 17.65 -29.98 30.67
CA PRO A 445 18.66 -29.86 29.62
C PRO A 445 20.01 -29.38 30.19
N SER A 446 21.11 -29.71 29.50
CA SER A 446 22.48 -29.36 29.92
C SER A 446 22.72 -27.85 30.08
N SER A 447 22.00 -27.01 29.33
CA SER A 447 22.03 -25.54 29.42
C SER A 447 20.76 -24.96 30.04
N PHE A 448 20.23 -25.60 31.10
CA PHE A 448 18.95 -25.22 31.72
C PHE A 448 18.88 -23.75 32.10
N THR A 449 19.86 -23.22 32.84
CA THR A 449 19.85 -21.82 33.30
C THR A 449 19.83 -20.82 32.14
N ASN A 450 20.66 -21.03 31.11
CA ASN A 450 20.69 -20.18 29.91
C ASN A 450 19.33 -20.20 29.20
N ASN A 451 18.76 -21.38 28.99
CA ASN A 451 17.45 -21.53 28.34
C ASN A 451 16.31 -20.92 29.16
N LEU A 452 16.35 -21.06 30.49
CA LEU A 452 15.36 -20.51 31.40
C LEU A 452 15.39 -18.99 31.39
N LEU A 453 16.58 -18.38 31.50
CA LEU A 453 16.75 -16.93 31.45
C LEU A 453 16.33 -16.38 30.08
N ASN A 454 16.64 -17.08 28.99
CA ASN A 454 16.20 -16.69 27.64
C ASN A 454 14.68 -16.81 27.43
N ALA A 455 14.02 -17.80 28.00
CA ALA A 455 12.56 -17.86 27.99
C ALA A 455 11.94 -16.75 28.86
N LEU A 456 12.54 -16.50 30.03
CA LEU A 456 12.09 -15.46 30.97
C LEU A 456 12.23 -14.05 30.40
N GLN A 457 13.36 -13.71 29.77
CA GLN A 457 13.55 -12.39 29.18
C GLN A 457 12.56 -12.13 28.04
N MET A 458 12.27 -13.12 27.19
CA MET A 458 11.25 -13.00 26.14
C MET A 458 9.85 -12.80 26.74
N PHE A 459 9.52 -13.52 27.81
CA PHE A 459 8.25 -13.35 28.53
C PHE A 459 8.12 -11.94 29.12
N ILE A 460 9.18 -11.43 29.74
CA ILE A 460 9.22 -10.06 30.30
C ILE A 460 9.10 -9.02 29.18
N LEU A 461 9.82 -9.17 28.06
CA LEU A 461 9.77 -8.24 26.94
C LEU A 461 8.38 -8.16 26.32
N PHE A 462 7.75 -9.29 26.04
CA PHE A 462 6.38 -9.31 25.54
C PHE A 462 5.38 -8.78 26.58
N GLY A 463 5.59 -9.08 27.87
CA GLY A 463 4.80 -8.51 28.97
C GLY A 463 4.91 -6.99 29.04
N GLY A 464 6.10 -6.42 28.85
CA GLY A 464 6.36 -4.98 28.78
C GLY A 464 5.71 -4.33 27.56
N LEU A 465 5.84 -4.97 26.38
CA LEU A 465 5.17 -4.54 25.15
C LEU A 465 3.65 -4.48 25.33
N LEU A 466 3.07 -5.54 25.89
CA LEU A 466 1.65 -5.68 26.16
C LEU A 466 1.17 -4.61 27.14
N THR A 467 1.82 -4.50 28.31
CA THR A 467 1.40 -3.54 29.36
C THR A 467 1.49 -2.09 28.89
N TYR A 468 2.51 -1.72 28.14
CA TYR A 468 2.66 -0.35 27.62
C TYR A 468 1.53 0.02 26.64
N HIS A 469 1.28 -0.82 25.63
CA HIS A 469 0.25 -0.54 24.62
C HIS A 469 -1.17 -0.73 25.16
N TRP A 470 -1.35 -1.63 26.13
CA TRP A 470 -2.62 -1.82 26.84
C TRP A 470 -2.99 -0.57 27.64
N LYS A 471 -2.06 -0.03 28.43
CA LYS A 471 -2.27 1.23 29.15
C LYS A 471 -2.58 2.39 28.21
N SER A 472 -1.89 2.45 27.07
CA SER A 472 -2.17 3.46 26.04
C SER A 472 -3.60 3.36 25.52
N LEU A 473 -4.09 2.14 25.25
CA LEU A 473 -5.47 1.91 24.81
C LEU A 473 -6.50 2.22 25.92
N GLN A 474 -6.20 1.86 27.17
CA GLN A 474 -7.07 2.18 28.31
C GLN A 474 -7.22 3.69 28.50
N TRP A 475 -6.10 4.43 28.52
CA TRP A 475 -6.15 5.89 28.64
C TRP A 475 -6.88 6.56 27.47
N ASP A 476 -6.77 6.02 26.26
CA ASP A 476 -7.55 6.51 25.12
C ASP A 476 -9.05 6.30 25.36
N GLY A 477 -9.45 5.15 25.91
CA GLY A 477 -10.84 4.80 26.20
C GLY A 477 -11.44 5.59 27.36
N GLU A 478 -10.73 5.70 28.48
CA GLU A 478 -11.15 6.47 29.67
C GLU A 478 -11.45 7.93 29.29
N ARG A 479 -10.48 8.59 28.63
CA ARG A 479 -10.65 9.99 28.18
C ARG A 479 -11.72 10.15 27.12
N GLN A 480 -11.89 9.15 26.26
CA GLN A 480 -12.97 9.19 25.27
C GLN A 480 -14.34 9.12 25.96
N SER A 481 -14.50 8.29 27.01
CA SER A 481 -15.74 8.20 27.78
C SER A 481 -16.03 9.50 28.50
N GLU A 482 -15.05 10.07 29.22
CA GLU A 482 -15.20 11.34 29.95
C GLU A 482 -15.66 12.47 29.02
N ILE A 483 -14.95 12.69 27.90
CA ILE A 483 -15.30 13.75 26.94
C ILE A 483 -16.65 13.48 26.26
N LEU A 484 -16.98 12.21 25.99
CA LEU A 484 -18.26 11.85 25.40
C LEU A 484 -19.41 12.10 26.38
N GLU A 485 -19.25 11.75 27.65
CA GLU A 485 -20.23 12.02 28.70
C GLU A 485 -20.48 13.53 28.85
N ASP A 486 -19.43 14.34 28.88
CA ASP A 486 -19.53 15.80 28.92
C ASP A 486 -20.28 16.35 27.70
N LYS A 487 -19.89 15.93 26.48
CA LYS A 487 -20.54 16.36 25.23
C LYS A 487 -22.00 15.92 25.16
N LEU A 488 -22.34 14.71 25.60
CA LEU A 488 -23.71 14.21 25.59
C LEU A 488 -24.58 14.94 26.63
N ALA A 489 -24.04 15.23 27.82
CA ALA A 489 -24.74 15.96 28.87
C ALA A 489 -25.06 17.41 28.46
N GLU A 490 -24.19 18.06 27.69
CA GLU A 490 -24.43 19.40 27.14
C GLU A 490 -25.42 19.37 25.95
N PHE A 491 -25.57 18.23 25.27
CA PHE A 491 -26.38 18.12 24.06
C PHE A 491 -27.87 17.90 24.36
N SER A 492 -28.66 18.98 24.25
CA SER A 492 -30.12 18.95 24.42
C SER A 492 -30.87 18.80 23.10
N VAL A 493 -31.84 17.88 23.08
CA VAL A 493 -32.66 17.55 21.91
C VAL A 493 -34.13 17.75 22.24
N VAL A 494 -34.87 18.44 21.39
CA VAL A 494 -36.33 18.56 21.53
C VAL A 494 -37.02 17.59 20.58
N PHE A 495 -37.95 16.81 21.11
CA PHE A 495 -38.90 16.02 20.32
C PHE A 495 -40.29 16.61 20.45
N PHE A 496 -40.89 17.00 19.31
CA PHE A 496 -42.28 17.44 19.27
C PHE A 496 -43.20 16.24 19.14
N ALA A 497 -43.92 15.92 20.22
CA ALA A 497 -44.83 14.79 20.28
C ALA A 497 -46.27 15.23 20.06
N LYS A 498 -47.06 14.36 19.41
CA LYS A 498 -48.51 14.49 19.32
C LYS A 498 -49.18 13.74 20.48
N ASP A 499 -50.29 14.26 20.99
CA ASP A 499 -51.01 13.62 22.10
C ASP A 499 -51.43 12.19 21.76
N GLY A 500 -51.02 11.24 22.61
CA GLY A 500 -51.39 9.82 22.51
C GLY A 500 -50.42 8.89 21.77
N GLU A 501 -49.25 9.37 21.33
CA GLU A 501 -48.26 8.54 20.63
C GLU A 501 -47.38 7.68 21.54
N THR A 502 -47.24 6.40 21.20
CA THR A 502 -46.32 5.44 21.84
C THR A 502 -44.85 5.61 21.42
N LEU A 503 -44.55 6.62 20.57
CA LEU A 503 -43.23 6.87 19.98
C LEU A 503 -42.27 7.58 20.96
N SER A 504 -42.76 8.49 21.81
CA SER A 504 -41.94 9.19 22.81
C SER A 504 -41.17 8.24 23.74
N PRO A 505 -41.81 7.25 24.40
CA PRO A 505 -41.08 6.30 25.25
C PRO A 505 -40.17 5.35 24.46
N GLN A 506 -40.50 5.01 23.20
CA GLN A 506 -39.65 4.17 22.35
C GLN A 506 -38.41 4.91 21.88
N LEU A 507 -38.54 6.19 21.54
CA LEU A 507 -37.42 7.06 21.17
C LEU A 507 -36.53 7.33 22.39
N ALA A 508 -37.13 7.63 23.55
CA ALA A 508 -36.38 7.77 24.81
C ALA A 508 -35.60 6.49 25.14
N SER A 509 -36.23 5.31 25.00
CA SER A 509 -35.56 4.02 25.20
C SER A 509 -34.46 3.75 24.17
N ALA A 510 -34.65 4.13 22.90
CA ALA A 510 -33.63 3.99 21.86
C ALA A 510 -32.43 4.92 22.13
N ILE A 511 -32.68 6.16 22.55
CA ILE A 511 -31.65 7.13 22.93
C ILE A 511 -30.92 6.66 24.19
N GLU A 512 -31.63 6.20 25.22
CA GLU A 512 -31.04 5.67 26.45
C GLU A 512 -30.17 4.43 26.16
N LYS A 513 -30.56 3.59 25.21
CA LYS A 513 -29.80 2.40 24.81
C LYS A 513 -28.52 2.74 24.03
N GLU A 514 -28.56 3.74 23.16
CA GLU A 514 -27.45 4.06 22.24
C GLU A 514 -26.53 5.19 22.77
N SER A 515 -27.04 6.06 23.65
CA SER A 515 -26.40 7.26 24.16
C SER A 515 -27.02 7.73 25.50
N GLN A 516 -26.59 7.13 26.60
CA GLN A 516 -26.92 7.64 27.95
C GLN A 516 -26.29 9.04 28.12
N GLY A 517 -27.11 10.04 28.47
CA GLY A 517 -26.65 11.41 28.73
C GLY A 517 -27.28 12.48 27.84
N ILE A 518 -27.85 12.13 26.68
CA ILE A 518 -28.59 13.10 25.85
C ILE A 518 -29.84 13.58 26.59
N ASN A 519 -29.96 14.89 26.76
CA ASN A 519 -31.14 15.50 27.36
C ASN A 519 -32.28 15.58 26.35
N LEU A 520 -33.20 14.60 26.37
CA LEU A 520 -34.40 14.59 25.54
C LEU A 520 -35.54 15.35 26.21
N ILE A 521 -35.94 16.48 25.61
CA ILE A 521 -37.06 17.30 26.03
C ILE A 521 -38.26 16.97 25.13
N VAL A 522 -39.30 16.37 25.71
CA VAL A 522 -40.56 16.10 25.00
C VAL A 522 -41.45 17.34 25.11
N GLN A 523 -41.76 17.97 23.98
CA GLN A 523 -42.55 19.20 23.90
C GLN A 523 -43.88 18.93 23.19
N PRO A 524 -45.04 19.21 23.81
CA PRO A 524 -46.33 19.17 23.13
C PRO A 524 -46.40 20.23 22.02
N LEU A 525 -47.04 19.89 20.90
CA LEU A 525 -47.19 20.78 19.72
C LEU A 525 -47.93 22.09 20.01
N ASP A 526 -48.80 22.09 21.02
CA ASP A 526 -49.72 23.19 21.32
C ASP A 526 -49.12 24.20 22.32
N GLU A 527 -48.00 23.85 22.94
CA GLU A 527 -47.32 24.64 23.96
C GLU A 527 -46.13 25.42 23.41
N ALA A 528 -45.91 26.63 23.94
CA ALA A 528 -44.75 27.43 23.56
C ALA A 528 -43.48 26.90 24.25
N LEU A 529 -42.42 26.68 23.47
CA LEU A 529 -41.08 26.38 24.01
C LEU A 529 -40.67 27.43 25.05
N SER A 530 -40.13 26.98 26.18
CA SER A 530 -39.57 27.86 27.22
C SER A 530 -38.38 28.67 26.67
N ALA A 531 -38.06 29.82 27.26
CA ALA A 531 -36.94 30.65 26.83
C ALA A 531 -35.59 29.90 26.94
N GLU A 532 -35.43 29.13 28.02
CA GLU A 532 -34.25 28.30 28.29
C GLU A 532 -34.09 27.18 27.25
N THR A 533 -35.18 26.52 26.88
CA THR A 533 -35.18 25.49 25.82
C THR A 533 -34.87 26.10 24.46
N ARG A 534 -35.28 27.35 24.18
CA ARG A 534 -34.98 27.98 22.88
C ARG A 534 -33.50 28.34 22.71
N GLU A 535 -32.80 28.63 23.79
CA GLU A 535 -31.38 29.02 23.76
C GLU A 535 -30.44 27.83 23.80
N ASN A 536 -30.81 26.72 24.44
CA ASN A 536 -29.91 25.59 24.73
C ASN A 536 -30.17 24.33 23.90
N VAL A 537 -31.04 24.37 22.88
CA VAL A 537 -31.36 23.21 22.04
C VAL A 537 -30.43 23.11 20.84
N HIS A 538 -29.88 21.92 20.64
CA HIS A 538 -28.87 21.63 19.62
C HIS A 538 -29.46 20.87 18.42
N ALA A 539 -30.46 20.02 18.68
CA ALA A 539 -31.18 19.31 17.64
C ALA A 539 -32.69 19.24 17.92
N VAL A 540 -33.47 19.14 16.84
CA VAL A 540 -34.91 18.92 16.90
C VAL A 540 -35.28 17.68 16.11
N ILE A 541 -36.19 16.89 16.69
CA ILE A 541 -36.81 15.74 16.05
C ILE A 541 -38.28 16.06 15.79
N LEU A 542 -38.69 15.93 14.53
CA LEU A 542 -40.06 16.13 14.10
C LEU A 542 -40.62 14.84 13.49
N PRO A 543 -41.86 14.46 13.81
CA PRO A 543 -42.64 13.54 12.99
C PRO A 543 -42.78 14.07 11.56
N GLU A 544 -42.86 13.17 10.57
CA GLU A 544 -42.97 13.53 9.15
C GLU A 544 -44.16 14.45 8.82
N ASP A 545 -45.33 14.21 9.41
CA ASP A 545 -46.52 15.05 9.20
C ASP A 545 -46.33 16.47 9.73
N VAL A 546 -45.71 16.62 10.90
CA VAL A 546 -45.37 17.91 11.51
C VAL A 546 -44.27 18.64 10.74
N ALA A 547 -43.30 17.91 10.18
CA ALA A 547 -42.24 18.50 9.36
C ALA A 547 -42.78 19.05 8.03
N LEU A 548 -43.78 18.38 7.44
CA LEU A 548 -44.41 18.76 6.18
C LEU A 548 -45.45 19.87 6.34
N ASP A 549 -46.20 19.92 7.44
CA ASP A 549 -47.18 20.96 7.74
C ASP A 549 -47.07 21.47 9.21
N PRO A 550 -46.04 22.27 9.53
CA PRO A 550 -45.81 22.73 10.90
C PRO A 550 -46.81 23.83 11.32
N PRO A 551 -47.28 23.83 12.58
CA PRO A 551 -48.06 24.95 13.13
C PRO A 551 -47.33 26.29 12.95
N GLU A 552 -48.07 27.37 12.70
CA GLU A 552 -47.52 28.68 12.28
C GLU A 552 -46.40 29.20 13.22
N LYS A 553 -46.57 29.05 14.53
CA LYS A 553 -45.57 29.43 15.55
C LYS A 553 -44.31 28.57 15.51
N LEU A 554 -44.47 27.25 15.32
CA LEU A 554 -43.36 26.30 15.22
C LEU A 554 -42.58 26.54 13.91
N GLY A 555 -43.29 26.75 12.80
CA GLY A 555 -42.70 27.06 11.50
C GLY A 555 -41.84 28.32 11.52
N MET A 556 -42.27 29.38 12.23
CA MET A 556 -41.46 30.59 12.41
C MET A 556 -40.16 30.33 13.19
N TRP A 557 -40.24 29.56 14.28
CA TRP A 557 -39.06 29.21 15.08
C TRP A 557 -38.09 28.30 14.31
N LEU A 558 -38.59 27.28 13.61
CA LEU A 558 -37.77 26.37 12.80
C LEU A 558 -36.98 27.08 11.69
N ARG A 559 -37.49 28.21 11.16
CA ARG A 559 -36.75 29.02 10.19
C ARG A 559 -35.57 29.79 10.79
N GLN A 560 -35.65 30.12 12.08
CA GLN A 560 -34.60 30.84 12.81
C GLN A 560 -33.65 29.89 13.55
N PHE A 561 -34.03 28.62 13.71
CA PHE A 561 -33.22 27.60 14.35
C PHE A 561 -32.04 27.17 13.46
N ASN A 562 -30.83 27.36 14.00
CA ASN A 562 -29.56 27.05 13.35
C ASN A 562 -29.02 25.65 13.68
N GLY A 563 -29.67 24.91 14.59
CA GLY A 563 -29.28 23.55 14.94
C GLY A 563 -29.79 22.49 13.97
N SER A 564 -29.51 21.22 14.29
CA SER A 564 -29.82 20.09 13.40
C SER A 564 -31.30 19.72 13.45
N LYS A 565 -31.91 19.45 12.28
CA LYS A 565 -33.33 19.07 12.15
C LYS A 565 -33.41 17.64 11.61
N LEU A 566 -33.96 16.74 12.41
CA LEU A 566 -34.14 15.32 12.08
C LEU A 566 -35.63 15.04 11.86
N ILE A 567 -35.94 14.26 10.82
CA ILE A 567 -37.30 13.78 10.55
C ILE A 567 -37.37 12.29 10.86
N LEU A 568 -38.34 11.91 11.69
CA LEU A 568 -38.77 10.52 11.86
C LEU A 568 -39.84 10.22 10.82
N THR A 569 -39.52 9.39 9.84
CA THR A 569 -40.40 9.01 8.73
C THR A 569 -40.92 7.58 8.87
N SER A 570 -42.10 7.33 8.31
CA SER A 570 -42.62 5.98 8.09
C SER A 570 -42.31 5.41 6.69
N ASP A 571 -41.94 6.23 5.69
CA ASP A 571 -41.57 5.80 4.34
C ASP A 571 -40.61 6.79 3.63
N ALA A 572 -39.49 6.29 3.10
CA ALA A 572 -38.35 7.08 2.63
C ALA A 572 -38.59 7.85 1.30
N SER A 573 -38.27 9.15 1.24
CA SER A 573 -37.97 9.85 -0.01
C SER A 573 -36.95 10.99 0.15
N ASP A 574 -36.08 11.15 -0.85
CA ASP A 574 -34.94 12.09 -0.86
C ASP A 574 -35.36 13.53 -1.18
N ALA A 575 -35.27 14.43 -0.20
CA ALA A 575 -35.38 15.88 -0.39
C ALA A 575 -34.21 16.64 0.28
N GLN A 576 -33.68 17.65 -0.40
CA GLN A 576 -32.49 18.41 0.02
C GLN A 576 -32.70 19.22 1.31
N GLY A 577 -31.77 19.07 2.27
CA GLY A 577 -31.69 19.90 3.48
C GLY A 577 -32.19 19.24 4.77
N TRP A 578 -32.76 18.04 4.70
CA TRP A 578 -33.31 17.30 5.83
C TRP A 578 -32.63 15.94 6.00
N LEU A 579 -32.40 15.52 7.25
CA LEU A 579 -31.86 14.20 7.59
C LEU A 579 -33.03 13.26 7.94
N TRP A 580 -33.37 12.36 7.01
CA TRP A 580 -34.46 11.38 7.14
C TRP A 580 -33.95 10.11 7.82
N MET A 581 -34.48 9.78 9.00
CA MET A 581 -34.06 8.59 9.75
C MET A 581 -35.07 7.46 9.56
N GLN A 582 -34.62 6.31 9.05
CA GLN A 582 -35.47 5.14 8.78
C GLN A 582 -35.80 4.32 10.04
N THR A 583 -35.01 4.46 11.12
CA THR A 583 -35.26 3.76 12.38
C THR A 583 -34.96 4.65 13.59
N LEU A 584 -35.58 4.32 14.75
CA LEU A 584 -35.29 4.97 16.03
C LEU A 584 -33.82 4.78 16.48
N SER A 585 -33.20 3.64 16.13
CA SER A 585 -31.76 3.38 16.40
C SER A 585 -30.88 4.27 15.52
N ASP A 586 -31.23 4.49 14.25
CA ASP A 586 -30.48 5.39 13.37
C ASP A 586 -30.60 6.84 13.83
N THR A 587 -31.78 7.22 14.34
CA THR A 587 -32.00 8.55 14.95
C THR A 587 -31.12 8.75 16.18
N ALA A 588 -31.08 7.78 17.09
CA ALA A 588 -30.25 7.85 18.28
C ALA A 588 -28.75 7.89 17.93
N LYS A 589 -28.30 7.11 16.93
CA LYS A 589 -26.93 7.16 16.41
C LYS A 589 -26.60 8.49 15.76
N ALA A 590 -27.53 9.08 14.99
CA ALA A 590 -27.35 10.38 14.38
C ALA A 590 -27.24 11.49 15.43
N LEU A 591 -28.09 11.47 16.47
CA LEU A 591 -28.00 12.39 17.60
C LEU A 591 -26.66 12.29 18.31
N ARG A 592 -26.17 11.07 18.55
CA ARG A 592 -24.84 10.86 19.12
C ARG A 592 -23.74 11.43 18.22
N GLN A 593 -23.80 11.19 16.91
CA GLN A 593 -22.83 11.76 15.95
C GLN A 593 -22.85 13.30 15.97
N LEU A 594 -24.04 13.90 16.05
CA LEU A 594 -24.21 15.36 16.14
C LEU A 594 -23.67 15.92 17.45
N ALA A 595 -23.93 15.28 18.58
CA ALA A 595 -23.37 15.64 19.89
C ALA A 595 -21.84 15.56 19.88
N GLU A 596 -21.28 14.62 19.13
CA GLU A 596 -19.85 14.45 18.96
C GLU A 596 -19.21 15.46 17.99
N GLY A 597 -20.02 16.27 17.28
CA GLY A 597 -19.57 17.20 16.24
C GLY A 597 -19.26 16.53 14.89
N GLU A 598 -19.64 15.27 14.72
CA GLU A 598 -19.43 14.51 13.49
C GLU A 598 -20.59 14.73 12.49
N ALA A 599 -20.26 14.70 11.20
CA ALA A 599 -21.28 14.73 10.15
C ALA A 599 -22.07 13.41 10.15
N VAL A 600 -23.40 13.50 10.22
CA VAL A 600 -24.30 12.33 10.22
C VAL A 600 -24.07 11.50 8.96
N SER A 601 -23.63 10.24 9.13
CA SER A 601 -23.37 9.35 8.01
C SER A 601 -24.61 8.50 7.70
N VAL A 602 -25.39 8.93 6.70
CA VAL A 602 -26.57 8.17 6.23
C VAL A 602 -26.18 7.01 5.28
N SER A 603 -24.92 6.96 4.80
CA SER A 603 -24.42 5.84 3.99
C SER A 603 -22.93 5.55 4.23
N SER A 604 -22.54 4.30 4.01
CA SER A 604 -21.18 3.79 4.21
C SER A 604 -20.19 4.46 3.26
N LYS A 605 -19.50 5.50 3.72
CA LYS A 605 -18.30 6.01 3.05
C LYS A 605 -17.33 4.85 2.84
N SER A 606 -16.74 4.77 1.65
CA SER A 606 -15.75 3.75 1.33
C SER A 606 -14.67 3.73 2.44
N PRO A 607 -14.53 2.61 3.14
CA PRO A 607 -13.80 2.59 4.41
C PRO A 607 -12.30 2.76 4.18
N GLY A 608 -11.63 3.46 5.11
CA GLY A 608 -10.21 3.80 5.02
C GLY A 608 -9.26 2.60 4.82
N TRP A 609 -9.70 1.37 5.12
CA TRP A 609 -8.94 0.14 4.83
C TRP A 609 -8.73 -0.12 3.34
N MET A 610 -9.52 0.49 2.44
CA MET A 610 -9.29 0.41 0.99
C MET A 610 -7.90 0.95 0.58
N ILE A 611 -7.35 1.91 1.31
CA ILE A 611 -5.97 2.38 1.08
C ILE A 611 -4.96 1.28 1.44
N ALA A 612 -5.20 0.56 2.54
CA ALA A 612 -4.38 -0.58 2.93
C ALA A 612 -4.46 -1.71 1.89
N VAL A 613 -5.64 -1.97 1.31
CA VAL A 613 -5.80 -2.90 0.18
C VAL A 613 -5.00 -2.45 -1.02
N TYR A 614 -5.00 -1.16 -1.36
CA TYR A 614 -4.20 -0.66 -2.48
C TYR A 614 -2.69 -0.78 -2.21
N ILE A 615 -2.24 -0.59 -0.97
CA ILE A 615 -0.84 -0.82 -0.59
C ILE A 615 -0.49 -2.31 -0.74
N LEU A 616 -1.34 -3.21 -0.24
CA LEU A 616 -1.16 -4.66 -0.35
C LEU A 616 -1.22 -5.15 -1.81
N ALA A 617 -2.16 -4.62 -2.60
CA ALA A 617 -2.29 -4.91 -4.02
C ALA A 617 -1.09 -4.34 -4.81
N GLY A 618 -0.54 -3.20 -4.39
CA GLY A 618 0.71 -2.66 -4.93
C GLY A 618 1.92 -3.53 -4.62
N LEU A 619 2.03 -4.03 -3.37
CA LEU A 619 3.07 -5.00 -2.96
C LEU A 619 2.97 -6.29 -3.76
N MET A 620 1.78 -6.86 -3.88
CA MET A 620 1.55 -8.08 -4.66
C MET A 620 1.77 -7.83 -6.16
N GLY A 621 1.36 -6.66 -6.66
CA GLY A 621 1.60 -6.21 -8.02
C GLY A 621 3.09 -6.06 -8.32
N LEU A 622 3.91 -5.58 -7.38
CA LEU A 622 5.36 -5.51 -7.53
C LEU A 622 6.01 -6.88 -7.43
N GLN A 623 5.50 -7.79 -6.59
CA GLN A 623 5.97 -9.16 -6.56
C GLN A 623 5.66 -9.89 -7.88
N ILE A 624 4.49 -9.66 -8.45
CA ILE A 624 4.12 -10.15 -9.78
C ILE A 624 4.98 -9.46 -10.86
N LEU A 625 5.19 -8.15 -10.79
CA LEU A 625 6.05 -7.43 -11.75
C LEU A 625 7.50 -7.91 -11.66
N PHE A 626 8.02 -8.14 -10.47
CA PHE A 626 9.35 -8.69 -10.23
C PHE A 626 9.44 -10.12 -10.78
N PHE A 627 8.46 -10.96 -10.48
CA PHE A 627 8.36 -12.30 -11.03
C PHE A 627 8.24 -12.30 -12.55
N LEU A 628 7.49 -11.37 -13.14
CA LEU A 628 7.38 -11.17 -14.58
C LEU A 628 8.68 -10.65 -15.18
N ILE A 629 9.39 -9.71 -14.53
CA ILE A 629 10.70 -9.24 -14.98
C ILE A 629 11.69 -10.40 -14.98
N VAL A 630 11.75 -11.19 -13.89
CA VAL A 630 12.59 -12.39 -13.79
C VAL A 630 12.19 -13.42 -14.87
N MET A 631 10.91 -13.74 -15.01
CA MET A 631 10.43 -14.64 -16.06
C MET A 631 10.66 -14.12 -17.48
N THR A 632 10.63 -12.81 -17.71
CA THR A 632 10.87 -12.24 -19.04
C THR A 632 12.36 -12.23 -19.35
N VAL A 633 13.20 -11.97 -18.35
CA VAL A 633 14.66 -12.16 -18.43
C VAL A 633 14.99 -13.62 -18.74
N ASP A 634 14.31 -14.58 -18.08
CA ASP A 634 14.50 -16.02 -18.31
C ASP A 634 13.94 -16.48 -19.67
N SER A 635 12.71 -16.08 -20.04
CA SER A 635 12.05 -16.48 -21.29
C SER A 635 12.60 -15.79 -22.56
N LEU A 636 13.45 -14.77 -22.40
CA LEU A 636 14.28 -14.23 -23.48
C LEU A 636 15.52 -15.09 -23.77
N GLY A 637 15.71 -16.23 -23.09
CA GLY A 637 16.72 -17.23 -23.40
C GLY A 637 17.90 -17.25 -22.44
N LEU A 638 17.62 -17.31 -21.14
CA LEU A 638 18.53 -17.89 -20.15
C LEU A 638 18.22 -19.39 -19.99
#